data_AF-A0A3E0P5G9-F1
#
_entry.id   AF-A0A3E0P5G9-F1
#
_cell.length_a   1.000
_cell.length_b   1.000
_cell.length_c   1.000
_cell.angle_alpha   90.00
_cell.angle_beta   90.00
_cell.angle_gamma   90.00
#
_symmetry.space_group_name_H-M   'P 1'
#
loop_
_entity.id
_entity.type
_entity.pdbx_description
1 polymer ?
#
loop_
_entity_poly.entity_id
_entity_poly.type
_entity_poly.pdbx_seq_one_letter_code
_entity_poly.pdbx_strand_id
1 'polypeptide(L)'
;MNQDPHNDAVEEDEDVYDLDLEDDSDSDPETLMREALEAVDARVGARHHPEAESAETAQAASVGDAEAPTAHRQESERPAKVAGAASAELEEMSRRVQELEGRLAEEKDRALRALADYENFRRRTERSRQDEKRYAAEGVLRDCLQVVDNLTRALEADGDLDDLKRGVEMILKQIEGIMERAGVEPITAVGERFDPSVHEAVSRVEDDEVATATVVDEYQRGYTLHDRLLRAAMVVVAVPSESARNARKAARDEAGDSASDDEVNGAFDEPLDDDADAGS
;
A
#
# COMPACT_ATOMS: atom_id res chain seq x y z
N MET A 1 24.10 52.92 -27.61
CA MET A 1 25.08 51.83 -27.46
C MET A 1 25.26 51.64 -25.96
N ASN A 2 24.89 50.57 -25.27
CA ASN A 2 24.42 49.22 -25.58
C ASN A 2 23.43 48.86 -24.44
N GLN A 3 22.19 48.49 -24.77
CA GLN A 3 21.70 47.10 -24.76
C GLN A 3 21.68 46.45 -23.35
N ASP A 4 20.50 46.51 -22.73
CA ASP A 4 19.89 45.45 -21.91
C ASP A 4 19.77 44.15 -22.74
N PRO A 5 19.73 42.92 -22.15
CA PRO A 5 18.55 42.50 -21.39
C PRO A 5 18.75 41.44 -20.28
N HIS A 6 17.64 41.16 -19.58
CA HIS A 6 17.42 40.12 -18.55
C HIS A 6 17.66 40.53 -17.11
N ASN A 7 16.93 41.55 -16.69
CA ASN A 7 16.27 41.49 -15.40
C ASN A 7 14.92 40.78 -15.64
N ASP A 8 14.96 39.45 -15.72
CA ASP A 8 13.74 38.64 -15.62
C ASP A 8 13.22 38.82 -14.20
N ALA A 9 12.05 39.44 -14.13
CA ALA A 9 11.20 39.37 -12.96
C ALA A 9 10.98 37.88 -12.69
N VAL A 10 11.56 37.39 -11.59
CA VAL A 10 11.10 36.15 -10.99
C VAL A 10 9.75 36.52 -10.37
N GLU A 11 8.70 36.42 -11.18
CA GLU A 11 7.37 36.15 -10.67
C GLU A 11 7.53 34.89 -9.83
N GLU A 12 7.40 35.06 -8.52
CA GLU A 12 7.24 33.96 -7.59
C GLU A 12 5.90 33.31 -7.94
N ASP A 13 5.94 32.35 -8.86
CA ASP A 13 4.92 31.32 -9.00
C ASP A 13 4.91 30.53 -7.68
N GLU A 14 4.25 31.08 -6.66
CA GLU A 14 3.74 30.31 -5.53
C GLU A 14 2.51 29.50 -5.98
N ASP A 15 2.66 28.72 -7.04
CA ASP A 15 1.83 27.55 -7.27
C ASP A 15 2.46 26.38 -6.49
N VAL A 16 2.44 26.53 -5.17
CA VAL A 16 2.73 25.44 -4.23
C VAL A 16 1.61 24.43 -4.38
N TYR A 17 1.85 23.43 -5.23
CA TYR A 17 1.21 22.11 -5.32
C TYR A 17 -0.01 21.91 -4.42
N ASP A 18 -1.10 22.63 -4.72
CA ASP A 18 -2.44 22.08 -4.53
C ASP A 18 -2.65 21.15 -5.72
N LEU A 19 -1.93 20.02 -5.69
CA LEU A 19 -2.37 18.83 -6.38
C LEU A 19 -3.57 18.31 -5.58
N ASP A 20 -4.66 19.07 -5.62
CA ASP A 20 -5.94 18.47 -5.95
C ASP A 20 -5.71 17.76 -7.28
N LEU A 21 -5.14 16.55 -7.18
CA LEU A 21 -5.47 15.48 -8.08
C LEU A 21 -6.99 15.40 -7.99
N GLU A 22 -7.65 16.16 -8.86
CA GLU A 22 -8.95 15.82 -9.39
C GLU A 22 -8.78 14.39 -9.87
N ASP A 23 -9.08 13.46 -8.95
CA ASP A 23 -9.14 12.04 -9.20
C ASP A 23 -10.32 11.89 -10.17
N ASP A 24 -10.05 12.12 -11.46
CA ASP A 24 -10.97 11.96 -12.60
C ASP A 24 -11.54 10.53 -12.71
N SER A 25 -11.32 9.67 -11.70
CA SER A 25 -12.08 8.45 -11.44
C SER A 25 -13.38 8.69 -10.65
N ASP A 26 -13.85 9.94 -10.62
CA ASP A 26 -15.03 10.48 -9.92
C ASP A 26 -16.39 9.96 -10.41
N SER A 27 -16.45 8.75 -10.96
CA SER A 27 -17.69 8.00 -10.97
C SER A 27 -17.82 7.33 -9.61
N ASP A 28 -18.59 7.95 -8.70
CA ASP A 28 -18.98 7.39 -7.40
C ASP A 28 -19.26 5.88 -7.60
N PRO A 29 -18.66 4.96 -6.84
CA PRO A 29 -18.89 3.52 -7.03
C PRO A 29 -20.38 3.15 -7.11
N GLU A 30 -21.25 3.89 -6.40
CA GLU A 30 -22.70 3.87 -6.51
C GLU A 30 -23.22 4.18 -7.92
N THR A 31 -22.64 5.17 -8.58
CA THR A 31 -22.94 5.54 -9.97
C THR A 31 -22.50 4.45 -10.93
N LEU A 32 -21.28 3.92 -10.80
CA LEU A 32 -20.77 2.85 -11.67
C LEU A 32 -21.57 1.54 -11.51
N MET A 33 -21.93 1.19 -10.27
CA MET A 33 -22.73 0.00 -10.01
C MET A 33 -24.19 0.21 -10.41
N ARG A 34 -24.77 1.40 -10.18
CA ARG A 34 -26.11 1.74 -10.66
C ARG A 34 -26.17 1.65 -12.18
N GLU A 35 -25.19 2.21 -12.88
CA GLU A 35 -25.05 2.12 -14.33
C GLU A 35 -24.86 0.66 -14.79
N ALA A 36 -24.05 -0.13 -14.08
CA ALA A 36 -23.88 -1.56 -14.36
C ALA A 36 -25.17 -2.37 -14.14
N LEU A 37 -25.93 -2.07 -13.08
CA LEU A 37 -27.21 -2.71 -12.78
C LEU A 37 -28.29 -2.31 -13.78
N GLU A 38 -28.30 -1.06 -14.22
CA GLU A 38 -29.18 -0.52 -15.25
C GLU A 38 -28.85 -1.14 -16.62
N ALA A 39 -27.57 -1.33 -16.94
CA ALA A 39 -27.13 -2.06 -18.12
C ALA A 39 -27.51 -3.55 -18.08
N VAL A 40 -27.52 -4.17 -16.89
CA VAL A 40 -28.03 -5.53 -16.69
C VAL A 40 -29.55 -5.59 -16.93
N ASP A 41 -30.32 -4.62 -16.41
CA ASP A 41 -31.77 -4.54 -16.66
C ASP A 41 -32.10 -4.33 -18.13
N ALA A 42 -31.35 -3.49 -18.84
CA ALA A 42 -31.50 -3.30 -20.28
C ALA A 42 -31.27 -4.61 -21.07
N ARG A 43 -30.31 -5.45 -20.64
CA ARG A 43 -30.02 -6.76 -21.26
C ARG A 43 -31.04 -7.84 -20.92
N VAL A 44 -31.72 -7.75 -19.78
CA VAL A 44 -32.80 -8.66 -19.38
C VAL A 44 -34.10 -8.26 -20.09
N GLY A 45 -34.45 -6.96 -20.11
CA GLY A 45 -35.63 -6.43 -20.78
C GLY A 45 -35.62 -6.64 -22.30
N ALA A 46 -34.46 -6.57 -22.96
CA ALA A 46 -34.33 -6.84 -24.40
C ALA A 46 -34.63 -8.30 -24.81
N ARG A 47 -34.73 -9.24 -23.86
CA ARG A 47 -35.10 -10.65 -24.15
C ARG A 47 -36.61 -10.90 -24.10
N HIS A 48 -37.41 -9.93 -23.64
CA HIS A 48 -38.86 -10.02 -23.56
C HIS A 48 -39.54 -9.08 -24.57
N HIS A 49 -39.61 -9.52 -25.83
CA HIS A 49 -40.62 -9.04 -26.78
C HIS A 49 -41.75 -10.09 -26.84
N PRO A 50 -42.98 -9.81 -26.37
CA PRO A 50 -44.14 -10.60 -26.74
C PRO A 50 -44.58 -10.16 -28.15
N GLU A 51 -44.22 -10.92 -29.17
CA GLU A 51 -44.83 -10.82 -30.49
C GLU A 51 -46.26 -11.39 -30.42
N ALA A 52 -47.23 -10.62 -29.95
CA ALA A 52 -48.64 -11.01 -30.00
C ALA A 52 -49.61 -9.83 -29.93
N GLU A 53 -49.42 -8.78 -30.72
CA GLU A 53 -50.46 -7.76 -30.91
C GLU A 53 -50.20 -6.98 -32.21
N SER A 54 -50.66 -7.50 -33.36
CA SER A 54 -50.91 -6.75 -34.62
C SER A 54 -51.40 -7.70 -35.73
N ALA A 55 -52.65 -8.17 -35.66
CA ALA A 55 -53.31 -8.77 -36.81
C ALA A 55 -54.84 -8.62 -36.74
N GLU A 56 -55.33 -7.40 -36.59
CA GLU A 56 -56.72 -7.05 -36.84
C GLU A 56 -56.71 -5.64 -37.44
N THR A 57 -56.66 -5.47 -38.76
CA THR A 57 -57.85 -5.22 -39.58
C THR A 57 -57.42 -5.01 -41.03
N ALA A 58 -57.92 -5.80 -41.98
CA ALA A 58 -58.14 -5.36 -43.36
C ALA A 58 -59.08 -6.32 -44.11
N GLN A 59 -60.30 -5.81 -44.32
CA GLN A 59 -61.02 -5.83 -45.59
C GLN A 59 -62.01 -6.98 -45.87
N ALA A 60 -63.28 -6.62 -45.73
CA ALA A 60 -64.43 -7.23 -46.39
C ALA A 60 -64.56 -6.77 -47.84
N ALA A 61 -64.90 -7.68 -48.77
CA ALA A 61 -65.96 -7.52 -49.79
C ALA A 61 -66.06 -8.73 -50.76
N SER A 62 -67.23 -9.39 -50.75
CA SER A 62 -67.99 -10.03 -51.86
C SER A 62 -67.37 -11.17 -52.70
N VAL A 63 -68.07 -12.19 -53.25
CA VAL A 63 -69.44 -12.77 -53.26
C VAL A 63 -69.28 -14.11 -54.04
N GLY A 64 -70.08 -15.15 -53.72
CA GLY A 64 -70.53 -16.12 -54.74
C GLY A 64 -70.36 -17.63 -54.47
N ASP A 65 -71.39 -18.22 -53.87
CA ASP A 65 -72.08 -19.49 -54.18
C ASP A 65 -71.39 -20.89 -54.28
N ALA A 66 -72.07 -21.83 -53.58
CA ALA A 66 -72.41 -23.21 -53.95
C ALA A 66 -71.59 -24.44 -53.44
N GLU A 67 -72.32 -25.21 -52.63
CA GLU A 67 -72.40 -26.69 -52.51
C GLU A 67 -71.35 -27.51 -51.72
N ALA A 68 -71.85 -28.12 -50.64
CA ALA A 68 -71.37 -29.35 -50.00
C ALA A 68 -71.93 -30.58 -50.77
N PRO A 69 -71.48 -31.87 -50.59
CA PRO A 69 -71.36 -32.54 -49.28
C PRO A 69 -70.33 -33.70 -49.09
N THR A 70 -70.02 -33.97 -47.81
CA THR A 70 -69.79 -35.27 -47.10
C THR A 70 -68.77 -36.33 -47.59
N ALA A 71 -67.80 -36.70 -46.72
CA ALA A 71 -67.77 -37.96 -45.93
C ALA A 71 -66.35 -38.50 -45.56
N HIS A 72 -66.18 -38.84 -44.27
CA HIS A 72 -65.24 -39.78 -43.61
C HIS A 72 -63.70 -39.71 -43.81
N ARG A 73 -62.98 -39.46 -42.69
CA ARG A 73 -61.97 -40.40 -42.12
C ARG A 73 -61.66 -40.05 -40.65
N GLN A 74 -61.91 -41.01 -39.75
CA GLN A 74 -61.41 -41.01 -38.36
C GLN A 74 -59.94 -41.44 -38.34
N GLU A 75 -59.13 -40.74 -37.54
CA GLU A 75 -58.06 -41.20 -36.64
C GLU A 75 -56.95 -40.13 -36.54
N SER A 76 -56.97 -39.36 -35.45
CA SER A 76 -55.76 -38.78 -34.86
C SER A 76 -56.07 -38.34 -33.43
N GLU A 77 -56.18 -39.30 -32.50
CA GLU A 77 -56.27 -39.04 -31.05
C GLU A 77 -54.88 -38.83 -30.39
N ARG A 78 -53.87 -38.36 -31.14
CA ARG A 78 -52.52 -38.12 -30.61
C ARG A 78 -52.04 -36.66 -30.44
N PRO A 79 -52.75 -35.57 -30.81
CA PRO A 79 -52.19 -34.23 -30.61
C PRO A 79 -52.48 -33.63 -29.22
N ALA A 80 -53.54 -34.06 -28.52
CA ALA A 80 -54.01 -33.38 -27.30
C ALA A 80 -53.11 -33.59 -26.07
N LYS A 81 -52.42 -34.74 -25.96
CA LYS A 81 -51.55 -35.06 -24.81
C LYS A 81 -50.19 -34.37 -24.87
N VAL A 82 -49.72 -34.01 -26.08
CA VAL A 82 -48.42 -33.36 -26.31
C VAL A 82 -48.55 -31.84 -26.12
N ALA A 83 -49.67 -31.24 -26.53
CA ALA A 83 -49.96 -29.82 -26.32
C ALA A 83 -50.15 -29.47 -24.82
N GLY A 84 -50.77 -30.35 -24.04
CA GLY A 84 -50.93 -30.15 -22.58
C GLY A 84 -49.62 -30.26 -21.80
N ALA A 85 -48.69 -31.12 -22.22
CA ALA A 85 -47.36 -31.25 -21.61
C ALA A 85 -46.48 -30.02 -21.91
N ALA A 86 -46.49 -29.54 -23.16
CA ALA A 86 -45.78 -28.33 -23.55
C ALA A 86 -46.32 -27.06 -22.83
N SER A 87 -47.64 -26.98 -22.60
CA SER A 87 -48.26 -25.89 -21.84
C SER A 87 -47.83 -25.90 -20.36
N ALA A 88 -47.74 -27.08 -19.74
CA ALA A 88 -47.32 -27.21 -18.34
C ALA A 88 -45.83 -26.87 -18.15
N GLU A 89 -44.96 -27.28 -19.08
CA GLU A 89 -43.54 -26.91 -19.08
C GLU A 89 -43.33 -25.39 -19.25
N LEU A 90 -44.16 -24.74 -20.08
CA LEU A 90 -44.11 -23.29 -20.28
C LEU A 90 -44.52 -22.52 -19.02
N GLU A 91 -45.55 -22.99 -18.31
CA GLU A 91 -46.00 -22.41 -17.04
C GLU A 91 -44.97 -22.59 -15.92
N GLU A 92 -44.33 -23.76 -15.84
CA GLU A 92 -43.24 -24.02 -14.89
C GLU A 92 -42.02 -23.12 -15.17
N MET A 93 -41.65 -22.97 -16.44
CA MET A 93 -40.56 -22.08 -16.86
C MET A 93 -40.86 -20.61 -16.57
N SER A 94 -42.09 -20.16 -16.84
CA SER A 94 -42.55 -18.80 -16.51
C SER A 94 -42.50 -18.53 -15.01
N ARG A 95 -42.98 -19.48 -14.19
CA ARG A 95 -42.92 -19.38 -12.73
C ARG A 95 -41.47 -19.33 -12.22
N ARG A 96 -40.56 -20.09 -12.85
CA ARG A 96 -39.14 -20.08 -12.51
C ARG A 96 -38.45 -18.77 -12.90
N VAL A 97 -38.82 -18.18 -14.04
CA VAL A 97 -38.33 -16.85 -14.46
C VAL A 97 -38.76 -15.79 -13.45
N GLN A 98 -40.04 -15.74 -13.07
CA GLN A 98 -40.54 -14.79 -12.07
C GLN A 98 -39.84 -14.94 -10.71
N GLU A 99 -39.57 -16.18 -10.27
CA GLU A 99 -38.82 -16.42 -9.04
C GLU A 99 -37.37 -15.91 -9.12
N LEU A 100 -36.69 -16.12 -10.26
CA LEU A 100 -35.34 -15.64 -10.48
C LEU A 100 -35.27 -14.12 -10.58
N GLU A 101 -36.25 -13.47 -11.21
CA GLU A 101 -36.37 -12.01 -11.27
C GLU A 101 -36.60 -11.40 -9.88
N GLY A 102 -37.45 -12.01 -9.06
CA GLY A 102 -37.65 -11.59 -7.67
C GLY A 102 -36.38 -11.68 -6.84
N ARG A 103 -35.65 -12.81 -6.92
CA ARG A 103 -34.35 -12.97 -6.24
C ARG A 103 -33.30 -11.98 -6.76
N LEU A 104 -33.28 -11.71 -8.06
CA LEU A 104 -32.37 -10.73 -8.65
C LEU A 104 -32.66 -9.33 -8.11
N ALA A 105 -33.94 -8.93 -8.02
CA ALA A 105 -34.33 -7.65 -7.46
C ALA A 105 -33.92 -7.51 -5.98
N GLU A 106 -34.13 -8.55 -5.18
CA GLU A 106 -33.72 -8.58 -3.77
C GLU A 106 -32.19 -8.46 -3.60
N GLU A 107 -31.40 -9.18 -4.40
CA GLU A 107 -29.94 -9.11 -4.34
C GLU A 107 -29.41 -7.75 -4.85
N LYS A 108 -30.04 -7.16 -5.88
CA LYS A 108 -29.70 -5.81 -6.36
C LYS A 108 -29.91 -4.76 -5.28
N ASP A 109 -31.07 -4.80 -4.63
CA ASP A 109 -31.41 -3.90 -3.55
C ASP A 109 -30.50 -4.10 -2.33
N ARG A 110 -30.09 -5.34 -2.03
CA ARG A 110 -29.04 -5.62 -1.04
C ARG A 110 -27.69 -5.03 -1.44
N ALA A 111 -27.28 -5.18 -2.70
CA ALA A 111 -26.00 -4.68 -3.21
C ALA A 111 -25.95 -3.14 -3.18
N LEU A 112 -27.03 -2.46 -3.59
CA LEU A 112 -27.13 -1.00 -3.55
C LEU A 112 -27.03 -0.46 -2.11
N ARG A 113 -27.70 -1.09 -1.14
CA ARG A 113 -27.55 -0.71 0.27
C ARG A 113 -26.13 -0.92 0.78
N ALA A 114 -25.53 -2.08 0.48
CA ALA A 114 -24.16 -2.37 0.90
C ALA A 114 -23.14 -1.36 0.34
N LEU A 115 -23.39 -0.88 -0.88
CA LEU A 115 -22.56 0.13 -1.54
C LEU A 115 -22.69 1.51 -0.88
N ALA A 116 -23.92 1.93 -0.61
CA ALA A 116 -24.18 3.17 0.13
C ALA A 116 -23.56 3.12 1.55
N ASP A 117 -23.66 1.98 2.24
CA ASP A 117 -23.00 1.78 3.54
C ASP A 117 -21.47 1.85 3.43
N TYR A 118 -20.89 1.26 2.39
CA TYR A 118 -19.46 1.31 2.12
C TYR A 118 -18.97 2.73 1.83
N GLU A 119 -19.69 3.51 1.03
CA GLU A 119 -19.32 4.90 0.73
C GLU A 119 -19.42 5.80 1.96
N ASN A 120 -20.48 5.64 2.75
CA ASN A 120 -20.61 6.32 4.03
C ASN A 120 -19.45 5.97 4.97
N PHE A 121 -19.07 4.69 5.04
CA PHE A 121 -17.92 4.23 5.81
C PHE A 121 -16.60 4.81 5.27
N ARG A 122 -16.38 4.81 3.95
CA ARG A 122 -15.19 5.38 3.30
C ARG A 122 -15.06 6.87 3.59
N ARG A 123 -16.12 7.65 3.34
CA ARG A 123 -16.16 9.10 3.59
C ARG A 123 -15.92 9.41 5.07
N ARG A 124 -16.52 8.65 5.98
CA ARG A 124 -16.29 8.80 7.43
C ARG A 124 -14.85 8.48 7.81
N THR A 125 -14.30 7.38 7.31
CA THR A 125 -12.94 6.93 7.62
C THR A 125 -11.92 7.92 7.08
N GLU A 126 -12.12 8.47 5.89
CA GLU A 126 -11.23 9.46 5.30
C GLU A 126 -11.21 10.75 6.13
N ARG A 127 -12.39 11.24 6.54
CA ARG A 127 -12.47 12.39 7.47
C ARG A 127 -11.75 12.11 8.79
N SER A 128 -11.97 10.94 9.40
CA SER A 128 -11.28 10.57 10.64
C SER A 128 -9.76 10.48 10.46
N ARG A 129 -9.26 9.94 9.34
CA ARG A 129 -7.82 9.92 9.04
C ARG A 129 -7.24 11.31 8.84
N GLN A 130 -7.97 12.19 8.17
CA GLN A 130 -7.55 13.59 8.01
C GLN A 130 -7.51 14.31 9.35
N ASP A 131 -8.50 14.09 10.21
CA ASP A 131 -8.53 14.66 11.56
C ASP A 131 -7.39 14.11 12.42
N GLU A 132 -7.16 12.79 12.40
CA GLU A 132 -6.02 12.16 13.08
C GLU A 132 -4.70 12.76 12.62
N LYS A 133 -4.50 12.99 11.31
CA LYS A 133 -3.31 13.66 10.79
C LYS A 133 -3.21 15.11 11.24
N ARG A 134 -4.31 15.88 11.19
CA ARG A 134 -4.36 17.29 11.59
C ARG A 134 -4.02 17.48 13.07
N TYR A 135 -4.48 16.57 13.94
CA TYR A 135 -4.31 16.65 15.38
C TYR A 135 -3.25 15.69 15.94
N ALA A 136 -2.49 14.99 15.09
CA ALA A 136 -1.44 14.04 15.52
C ALA A 136 -0.40 14.69 16.45
N ALA A 137 -0.04 15.94 16.18
CA ALA A 137 0.96 16.68 16.95
C ALA A 137 0.39 17.35 18.22
N GLU A 138 -0.92 17.32 18.46
CA GLU A 138 -1.55 18.09 19.55
C GLU A 138 -0.95 17.76 20.93
N GLY A 139 -0.74 16.48 21.21
CA GLY A 139 -0.17 16.04 22.49
C GLY A 139 1.26 16.56 22.70
N VAL A 140 2.12 16.40 21.69
CA VAL A 140 3.52 16.88 21.76
C VAL A 140 3.57 18.40 21.84
N LEU A 141 2.75 19.11 21.08
CA LEU A 141 2.67 20.57 21.15
C LEU A 141 2.25 21.06 22.53
N ARG A 142 1.28 20.39 23.16
CA ARG A 142 0.84 20.73 24.53
C ARG A 142 1.96 20.57 25.55
N ASP A 143 2.76 19.52 25.42
CA ASP A 143 3.93 19.29 26.27
C ASP A 143 5.03 20.33 25.98
N CYS A 144 5.28 20.67 24.72
CA CYS A 144 6.24 21.71 24.33
C CYS A 144 5.86 23.10 24.86
N LEU A 145 4.57 23.43 24.95
CA LEU A 145 4.12 24.70 25.53
C LEU A 145 4.59 24.86 26.99
N GLN A 146 4.58 23.79 27.79
CA GLN A 146 5.09 23.84 29.16
C GLN A 146 6.59 24.21 29.20
N VAL A 147 7.36 23.72 28.23
CA VAL A 147 8.79 24.05 28.10
C VAL A 147 8.97 25.51 27.70
N VAL A 148 8.16 26.02 26.76
CA VAL A 148 8.19 27.43 26.36
C VAL A 148 7.86 28.35 27.53
N ASP A 149 6.87 28.00 28.35
CA ASP A 149 6.51 28.76 29.55
C ASP A 149 7.66 28.77 30.57
N ASN A 150 8.34 27.62 30.75
CA ASN A 150 9.50 27.52 31.63
C ASN A 150 10.69 28.34 31.12
N LEU A 151 10.96 28.32 29.80
CA LEU A 151 11.98 29.14 29.16
C LEU A 151 11.70 30.63 29.32
N THR A 152 10.45 31.05 29.09
CA THR A 152 10.05 32.46 29.25
C THR A 152 10.28 32.93 30.68
N ARG A 153 9.88 32.12 31.67
CA ARG A 153 10.12 32.40 33.09
C ARG A 153 11.61 32.45 33.43
N ALA A 154 12.42 31.58 32.83
CA ALA A 154 13.86 31.57 33.05
C ALA A 154 14.56 32.82 32.48
N LEU A 155 14.05 33.37 31.36
CA LEU A 155 14.56 34.62 30.77
C LEU A 155 14.22 35.87 31.60
N GLU A 156 13.09 35.85 32.31
CA GLU A 156 12.67 36.94 33.21
C GLU A 156 13.35 36.87 34.59
N ALA A 157 13.98 35.74 34.92
CA ALA A 157 14.63 35.54 36.20
C ALA A 157 16.02 36.20 36.25
N ASP A 158 16.25 37.03 37.26
CA ASP A 158 17.59 37.53 37.58
C ASP A 158 18.41 36.41 38.26
N GLY A 159 19.53 36.03 37.66
CA GLY A 159 20.42 34.98 38.17
C GLY A 159 21.84 35.12 37.63
N ASP A 160 22.79 34.39 38.22
CA ASP A 160 24.15 34.32 37.69
C ASP A 160 24.25 33.33 36.50
N LEU A 161 25.43 33.27 35.88
CA LEU A 161 25.64 32.40 34.71
C LEU A 161 25.48 30.91 35.06
N ASP A 162 25.76 30.50 36.30
CA ASP A 162 25.70 29.11 36.72
C ASP A 162 24.27 28.69 37.07
N ASP A 163 23.44 29.59 37.60
CA ASP A 163 21.98 29.45 37.71
C ASP A 163 21.36 29.28 36.31
N LEU A 164 21.76 30.12 35.35
CA LEU A 164 21.25 30.04 33.98
C LEU A 164 21.61 28.70 33.31
N LYS A 165 22.87 28.25 33.42
CA LYS A 165 23.29 26.94 32.89
C LYS A 165 22.47 25.80 33.46
N ARG A 166 22.24 25.78 34.78
CA ARG A 166 21.39 24.77 35.43
C ARG A 166 19.95 24.82 34.94
N GLY A 167 19.40 26.02 34.76
CA GLY A 167 18.05 26.19 34.19
C GLY A 167 17.94 25.62 32.78
N VAL A 168 18.93 25.91 31.92
CA VAL A 168 18.99 25.37 30.55
C VAL A 168 19.15 23.85 30.54
N GLU A 169 19.99 23.28 31.41
CA GLU A 169 20.13 21.82 31.56
C GLU A 169 18.82 21.15 32.00
N MET A 170 18.07 21.78 32.91
CA MET A 170 16.76 21.27 33.33
C MET A 170 15.76 21.27 32.15
N ILE A 171 15.78 22.32 31.34
CA ILE A 171 14.92 22.44 30.16
C ILE A 171 15.29 21.41 29.09
N LEU A 172 16.58 21.18 28.86
CA LEU A 172 17.05 20.13 27.96
C LEU A 172 16.51 18.76 28.37
N LYS A 173 16.60 18.41 29.66
CA LYS A 173 16.05 17.16 30.20
C LYS A 173 14.53 17.06 30.05
N GLN A 174 13.81 18.17 30.19
CA GLN A 174 12.36 18.20 29.95
C GLN A 174 12.03 17.87 28.49
N ILE A 175 12.76 18.45 27.54
CA ILE A 175 12.58 18.19 26.10
C ILE A 175 12.93 16.74 25.78
N GLU A 176 14.05 16.22 26.28
CA GLU A 176 14.44 14.81 26.11
C GLU A 176 13.36 13.86 26.63
N GLY A 177 12.78 14.15 27.80
CA GLY A 177 11.67 13.36 28.33
C GLY A 177 10.37 13.45 27.53
N ILE A 178 10.10 14.59 26.86
CA ILE A 178 8.96 14.71 25.93
C ILE A 178 9.19 13.86 24.68
N MET A 179 10.40 13.94 24.12
CA MET A 179 10.81 13.15 22.96
C MET A 179 10.68 11.65 23.23
N GLU A 180 11.20 11.17 24.36
CA GLU A 180 11.11 9.76 24.76
C GLU A 180 9.66 9.27 24.89
N ARG A 181 8.77 10.07 25.51
CA ARG A 181 7.33 9.74 25.61
C ARG A 181 6.63 9.70 24.26
N ALA A 182 7.08 10.52 23.30
CA ALA A 182 6.60 10.51 21.93
C ALA A 182 7.20 9.35 21.10
N GLY A 183 8.07 8.53 21.68
CA GLY A 183 8.74 7.41 21.02
C GLY A 183 9.97 7.82 20.19
N VAL A 184 10.51 9.02 20.44
CA VAL A 184 11.75 9.50 19.81
C VAL A 184 12.94 9.10 20.67
N GLU A 185 13.88 8.37 20.08
CA GLU A 185 15.08 7.87 20.75
C GLU A 185 16.35 8.45 20.09
N PRO A 186 17.37 8.84 20.88
CA PRO A 186 18.65 9.30 20.34
C PRO A 186 19.49 8.13 19.84
N ILE A 187 20.15 8.32 18.69
CA ILE A 187 21.12 7.37 18.16
C ILE A 187 22.44 7.57 18.90
N THR A 188 22.96 6.51 19.53
CA THR A 188 24.29 6.55 20.16
C THR A 188 25.34 6.25 19.10
N ALA A 189 25.99 7.29 18.59
CA ALA A 189 26.94 7.14 17.47
C ALA A 189 28.40 7.01 17.93
N VAL A 190 28.84 7.78 18.93
CA VAL A 190 30.26 7.85 19.33
C VAL A 190 30.76 6.51 19.87
N GLY A 191 31.87 6.01 19.29
CA GLY A 191 32.48 4.73 19.65
C GLY A 191 31.88 3.52 18.94
N GLU A 192 30.76 3.68 18.26
CA GLU A 192 30.11 2.61 17.49
C GLU A 192 30.69 2.48 16.07
N ARG A 193 30.48 1.32 15.45
CA ARG A 193 30.82 1.11 14.05
C ARG A 193 29.96 2.02 13.17
N PHE A 194 30.57 2.58 12.12
CA PHE A 194 29.84 3.42 11.18
C PHE A 194 28.81 2.60 10.39
N ASP A 195 27.53 2.96 10.52
CA ASP A 195 26.41 2.38 9.77
C ASP A 195 25.76 3.46 8.88
N PRO A 196 25.85 3.35 7.54
CA PRO A 196 25.24 4.30 6.61
C PRO A 196 23.71 4.45 6.71
N SER A 197 23.01 3.50 7.34
CA SER A 197 21.55 3.56 7.50
C SER A 197 21.11 4.55 8.57
N VAL A 198 21.97 4.85 9.54
CA VAL A 198 21.68 5.71 10.70
C VAL A 198 22.70 6.83 10.91
N HIS A 199 23.84 6.78 10.22
CA HIS A 199 24.93 7.76 10.32
C HIS A 199 25.23 8.44 8.98
N GLU A 200 25.44 9.75 9.03
CA GLU A 200 25.91 10.59 7.93
C GLU A 200 27.34 11.06 8.22
N ALA A 201 28.32 10.55 7.47
CA ALA A 201 29.72 10.90 7.67
C ALA A 201 30.06 12.25 7.03
N VAL A 202 30.29 13.27 7.86
CA VAL A 202 30.63 14.63 7.40
C VAL A 202 32.12 14.85 7.24
N SER A 203 32.93 14.10 7.98
CA SER A 203 34.38 14.17 7.92
C SER A 203 34.98 12.79 8.19
N ARG A 204 36.19 12.57 7.66
CA ARG A 204 36.96 11.35 7.87
C ARG A 204 38.33 11.72 8.43
N VAL A 205 38.77 10.95 9.42
CA VAL A 205 40.11 11.07 10.01
C VAL A 205 40.83 9.75 9.82
N GLU A 206 42.11 9.81 9.45
CA GLU A 206 42.95 8.61 9.41
C GLU A 206 43.48 8.32 10.80
N ASP A 207 43.30 7.07 11.24
CA ASP A 207 43.75 6.62 12.55
C ASP A 207 44.23 5.17 12.43
N ASP A 208 45.46 4.91 12.89
CA ASP A 208 46.12 3.60 12.82
C ASP A 208 45.57 2.59 13.83
N GLU A 209 44.86 3.07 14.87
CA GLU A 209 44.34 2.23 15.95
C GLU A 209 43.00 1.56 15.58
N VAL A 210 42.24 2.15 14.66
CA VAL A 210 40.94 1.61 14.22
C VAL A 210 41.07 0.59 13.10
N ALA A 211 40.58 -0.62 13.36
CA ALA A 211 40.56 -1.71 12.39
C ALA A 211 39.49 -1.55 11.28
N THR A 212 38.44 -0.78 11.53
CA THR A 212 37.26 -0.58 10.68
C THR A 212 36.77 0.85 10.81
N ALA A 213 35.89 1.30 9.90
CA ALA A 213 35.27 2.61 10.00
C ALA A 213 34.45 2.73 11.31
N THR A 214 34.89 3.60 12.21
CA THR A 214 34.31 3.78 13.56
C THR A 214 34.01 5.26 13.77
N VAL A 215 32.90 5.58 14.41
CA VAL A 215 32.56 6.97 14.73
C VAL A 215 33.39 7.44 15.92
N VAL A 216 34.10 8.56 15.74
CA VAL A 216 34.96 9.15 16.77
C VAL A 216 34.32 10.34 17.44
N ASP A 217 33.52 11.09 16.69
CA ASP A 217 32.82 12.25 17.22
C ASP A 217 31.46 12.43 16.53
N GLU A 218 30.54 13.08 17.23
CA GLU A 218 29.18 13.36 16.77
C GLU A 218 28.95 14.86 16.78
N TYR A 219 28.82 15.44 15.60
CA TYR A 219 28.54 16.87 15.44
C TYR A 219 27.07 17.19 15.67
N GLN A 220 26.19 16.26 15.29
CA GLN A 220 24.75 16.42 15.41
C GLN A 220 24.08 15.10 15.75
N ARG A 221 23.30 15.08 16.83
CA ARG A 221 22.62 13.87 17.31
C ARG A 221 21.64 13.29 16.30
N GLY A 222 21.73 12.00 16.03
CA GLY A 222 20.71 11.27 15.27
C GLY A 222 19.49 10.95 16.13
N TYR A 223 18.32 10.79 15.52
CA TYR A 223 17.10 10.38 16.21
C TYR A 223 16.26 9.41 15.36
N THR A 224 15.65 8.43 16.02
CA THR A 224 14.63 7.53 15.48
C THR A 224 13.28 7.83 16.14
N LEU A 225 12.19 7.65 15.41
CA LEU A 225 10.82 7.65 15.93
C LEU A 225 10.30 6.23 15.79
N HIS A 226 10.20 5.53 16.91
CA HIS A 226 9.97 4.09 16.93
C HIS A 226 10.99 3.39 16.00
N ASP A 227 10.51 2.67 14.99
CA ASP A 227 11.35 1.95 14.04
C ASP A 227 11.80 2.79 12.82
N ARG A 228 11.43 4.08 12.75
CA ARG A 228 11.70 4.94 11.59
C ARG A 228 12.78 5.97 11.90
N LEU A 229 13.77 6.09 11.02
CA LEU A 229 14.77 7.16 11.10
C LEU A 229 14.10 8.54 10.88
N LEU A 230 14.23 9.44 11.86
CA LEU A 230 13.85 10.85 11.69
C LEU A 230 15.01 11.65 11.12
N ARG A 231 16.21 11.43 11.66
CA ARG A 231 17.44 12.10 11.21
C ARG A 231 18.64 11.24 11.51
N ALA A 232 19.54 11.09 10.54
CA ALA A 232 20.84 10.46 10.75
C ALA A 232 21.72 11.26 11.70
N ALA A 233 22.61 10.59 12.43
CA ALA A 233 23.64 11.27 13.21
C ALA A 233 24.73 11.81 12.29
N MET A 234 25.06 13.10 12.37
CA MET A 234 26.18 13.67 11.62
C MET A 234 27.47 13.39 12.39
N VAL A 235 28.33 12.57 11.80
CA VAL A 235 29.46 11.96 12.52
C VAL A 235 30.80 12.18 11.82
N VAL A 236 31.86 12.19 12.62
CA VAL A 236 33.24 12.10 12.17
C VAL A 236 33.66 10.64 12.27
N VAL A 237 34.12 10.07 11.16
CA VAL A 237 34.46 8.65 11.08
C VAL A 237 35.98 8.50 11.00
N ALA A 238 36.56 7.75 11.92
CA ALA A 238 37.93 7.30 11.77
C ALA A 238 37.99 6.09 10.86
N VAL A 239 38.93 6.13 9.92
CA VAL A 239 39.20 5.04 9.00
C VAL A 239 40.66 4.62 9.16
N PRO A 240 40.97 3.31 9.02
CA PRO A 240 42.36 2.85 9.09
C PRO A 240 43.20 3.58 8.03
N SER A 241 44.41 4.02 8.39
CA SER A 241 45.33 4.63 7.42
C SER A 241 45.70 3.66 6.31
N GLU A 242 46.17 4.17 5.17
CA GLU A 242 46.65 3.31 4.07
C GLU A 242 47.78 2.38 4.52
N SER A 243 48.68 2.86 5.37
CA SER A 243 49.79 2.08 5.93
C SER A 243 49.28 0.93 6.80
N ALA A 244 48.31 1.19 7.68
CA ALA A 244 47.70 0.18 8.53
C ALA A 244 46.90 -0.85 7.73
N ARG A 245 46.16 -0.42 6.68
CA ARG A 245 45.45 -1.34 5.77
C ARG A 245 46.41 -2.25 5.02
N ASN A 246 47.52 -1.71 4.51
CA ASN A 246 48.51 -2.48 3.76
C ASN A 246 49.25 -3.49 4.66
N ALA A 247 49.63 -3.10 5.87
CA ALA A 247 50.24 -4.00 6.85
C ALA A 247 49.29 -5.16 7.21
N ARG A 248 48.00 -4.87 7.41
CA ARG A 248 46.99 -5.88 7.74
C ARG A 248 46.68 -6.82 6.57
N LYS A 249 46.71 -6.31 5.34
CA LYS A 249 46.57 -7.12 4.12
C LYS A 249 47.76 -8.08 3.95
N ALA A 250 48.98 -7.59 4.10
CA ALA A 250 50.20 -8.41 4.03
C ALA A 250 50.19 -9.54 5.07
N ALA A 251 49.84 -9.23 6.34
CA ALA A 251 49.74 -10.24 7.39
C ALA A 251 48.64 -11.31 7.13
N ARG A 252 47.55 -10.93 6.45
CA ARG A 252 46.50 -11.88 6.06
C ARG A 252 46.94 -12.80 4.92
N ASP A 253 47.65 -12.26 3.93
CA ASP A 253 48.13 -13.02 2.77
C ASP A 253 49.22 -14.02 3.20
N GLU A 254 50.11 -13.64 4.13
CA GLU A 254 51.11 -14.55 4.73
C GLU A 254 50.51 -15.69 5.58
N ALA A 255 49.38 -15.44 6.26
CA ALA A 255 48.68 -16.47 7.02
C ALA A 255 47.87 -17.43 6.13
N GLY A 256 47.34 -16.94 4.99
CA GLY A 256 46.57 -17.73 4.03
C GLY A 256 47.40 -18.70 3.19
N ASP A 257 48.68 -18.41 2.97
CA ASP A 257 49.62 -19.24 2.18
C ASP A 257 50.15 -20.47 2.96
N SER A 258 49.92 -20.53 4.27
CA SER A 258 50.35 -21.64 5.14
C SER A 258 49.37 -22.82 5.21
N ALA A 259 48.20 -22.73 4.55
CA ALA A 259 47.11 -23.73 4.66
C ALA A 259 46.90 -24.59 3.40
N SER A 260 47.78 -24.51 2.40
CA SER A 260 47.63 -25.26 1.13
C SER A 260 48.78 -26.22 0.78
N ASP A 261 49.66 -26.56 1.72
CA ASP A 261 50.84 -27.40 1.43
C ASP A 261 51.11 -28.50 2.48
N ASP A 262 50.06 -29.09 3.06
CA ASP A 262 50.20 -30.36 3.77
C ASP A 262 49.08 -31.33 3.37
N GLU A 263 49.50 -32.56 3.03
CA GLU A 263 48.73 -33.72 2.57
C GLU A 263 48.42 -33.78 1.06
N VAL A 264 49.39 -34.28 0.27
CA VAL A 264 49.28 -35.61 -0.38
C VAL A 264 50.69 -36.09 -0.78
N ASN A 265 51.38 -36.83 0.09
CA ASN A 265 52.26 -37.89 -0.38
C ASN A 265 52.55 -38.91 0.73
N GLY A 266 51.81 -40.02 0.69
CA GLY A 266 51.98 -41.14 1.60
C GLY A 266 51.39 -42.42 1.02
N ALA A 267 52.22 -43.13 0.27
CA ALA A 267 52.17 -44.58 0.03
C ALA A 267 51.01 -45.16 -0.81
N PHE A 268 51.37 -45.49 -2.06
CA PHE A 268 50.69 -46.45 -2.93
C PHE A 268 51.59 -47.69 -3.04
N ASP A 269 51.23 -48.78 -2.36
CA ASP A 269 51.59 -50.20 -2.56
C ASP A 269 50.99 -50.93 -1.33
N GLU A 270 50.20 -52.00 -1.39
CA GLU A 270 50.19 -53.21 -2.23
C GLU A 270 48.82 -53.94 -1.99
N PRO A 271 48.59 -55.20 -2.43
CA PRO A 271 47.68 -55.56 -3.50
C PRO A 271 46.32 -56.16 -3.07
N LEU A 272 45.45 -56.31 -4.08
CA LEU A 272 44.21 -57.08 -4.07
C LEU A 272 44.43 -58.52 -3.63
N ASP A 273 43.71 -58.94 -2.58
CA ASP A 273 43.30 -60.33 -2.41
C ASP A 273 41.78 -60.39 -2.23
N ASP A 274 41.17 -61.15 -3.13
CA ASP A 274 39.83 -61.70 -3.09
C ASP A 274 39.55 -62.43 -1.78
N ASP A 275 38.31 -62.33 -1.29
CA ASP A 275 37.49 -63.38 -0.64
C ASP A 275 36.41 -62.69 0.20
N ALA A 276 35.17 -62.63 -0.30
CA ALA A 276 34.14 -63.64 -0.08
C ALA A 276 33.46 -63.56 1.31
N ASP A 277 32.14 -63.63 1.24
CA ASP A 277 31.24 -64.28 2.20
C ASP A 277 30.34 -63.41 3.12
N ALA A 278 29.07 -63.42 2.74
CA ALA A 278 27.84 -63.64 3.50
C ALA A 278 27.58 -63.03 4.90
N GLY A 279 26.37 -62.46 5.01
CA GLY A 279 25.49 -62.58 6.18
C GLY A 279 25.76 -61.54 7.27
N SER A 280 24.77 -60.92 7.91
CA SER A 280 23.34 -61.21 8.03
C SER A 280 22.60 -59.93 8.46
#